data_AF-A0A3P1SYI6-F1
#
_entry.id   AF-A0A3P1SYI6-F1
#
_cell.length_a   1.000
_cell.length_b   1.000
_cell.length_c   1.000
_cell.angle_alpha   90.00
_cell.angle_beta   90.00
_cell.angle_gamma   90.00
#
_symmetry.space_group_name_H-M   'P 1'
#
loop_
_entity.id
_entity.type
_entity.pdbx_description
1 polymer ?
#
loop_
_entity_poly.entity_id
_entity_poly.type
_entity_poly.pdbx_seq_one_letter_code
_entity_poly.pdbx_strand_id
1 'polypeptide(L)'
;MISNGISDGLVTGPVAERSGGRRVIIVASLENRRKDINRAVRAIAGIEGASLSVVGEGPDRAEIEALIAELGVADRVELLGRRADVPELLRQHDVFLSTSRVEGFGLAAAEGMAVG
;
A
#
# COMPACT_ATOMS: atom_id res chain seq x y z
N MET A 1 4.43 5.95 28.17
CA MET A 1 3.28 5.91 27.24
C MET A 1 3.43 7.13 26.35
N ILE A 2 4.08 6.98 25.20
CA ILE A 2 4.42 8.11 24.32
C ILE A 2 3.32 8.18 23.27
N SER A 3 2.67 9.34 23.20
CA SER A 3 1.59 9.68 22.27
C SER A 3 2.08 9.59 20.82
N ASN A 4 1.35 8.88 19.96
CA ASN A 4 1.52 8.96 18.50
C ASN A 4 0.71 10.17 18.02
N GLY A 5 1.33 11.35 18.12
CA GLY A 5 0.75 12.61 17.69
C GLY A 5 0.45 12.60 16.20
N ILE A 6 -0.83 12.45 15.86
CA ILE A 6 -1.37 12.87 14.58
C ILE A 6 -1.51 14.40 14.67
N SER A 7 -0.72 15.14 13.89
CA SER A 7 -0.94 16.58 13.72
C SER A 7 -2.25 16.81 12.96
N ASP A 8 -3.12 17.66 13.51
CA ASP A 8 -4.49 18.03 13.08
C ASP A 8 -4.62 18.70 11.68
N GLY A 9 -3.72 18.41 10.72
CA GLY A 9 -3.61 19.17 9.46
C GLY A 9 -3.82 18.40 8.16
N LEU A 10 -4.09 17.09 8.17
CA LEU A 10 -3.97 16.24 6.96
C LEU A 10 -5.28 15.81 6.27
N VAL A 11 -6.45 16.33 6.67
CA VAL A 11 -7.74 15.80 6.19
C VAL A 11 -8.60 16.83 5.45
N THR A 12 -8.06 17.51 4.44
CA THR A 12 -8.92 18.21 3.46
C THR A 12 -8.32 18.19 2.05
N GLY A 13 -8.99 17.55 1.11
CA GLY A 13 -8.70 17.60 -0.32
C GLY A 13 -9.65 16.72 -1.14
N PRO A 14 -9.86 17.01 -2.43
CA PRO A 14 -10.82 16.28 -3.26
C PRO A 14 -10.41 14.81 -3.44
N VAL A 15 -11.39 13.91 -3.28
CA VAL A 15 -11.26 12.47 -3.58
C VAL A 15 -11.34 12.29 -5.11
N ALA A 16 -10.39 11.57 -5.71
CA ALA A 16 -10.34 11.35 -7.16
C ALA A 16 -11.53 10.52 -7.67
N GLU A 17 -12.04 10.82 -8.88
CA GLU A 17 -13.18 10.11 -9.47
C GLU A 17 -12.92 8.60 -9.66
N ARG A 18 -13.96 7.80 -9.38
CA ARG A 18 -13.87 6.34 -9.20
C ARG A 18 -14.12 5.60 -10.52
N SER A 19 -13.05 5.22 -11.22
CA SER A 19 -13.13 4.34 -12.39
C SER A 19 -12.85 2.87 -12.04
N GLY A 20 -13.89 2.03 -12.15
CA GLY A 20 -13.85 0.61 -12.59
C GLY A 20 -13.10 -0.47 -11.80
N GLY A 21 -12.21 -0.15 -10.86
CA GLY A 21 -11.42 -1.14 -10.11
C GLY A 21 -10.92 -0.63 -8.75
N ARG A 22 -10.56 -1.54 -7.83
CA ARG A 22 -10.09 -1.20 -6.48
C ARG A 22 -8.58 -0.97 -6.48
N ARG A 23 -8.14 0.23 -6.15
CA ARG A 23 -6.72 0.58 -6.02
C ARG A 23 -6.27 0.40 -4.57
N VAL A 24 -5.33 -0.51 -4.36
CA VAL A 24 -4.76 -0.83 -3.06
C VAL A 24 -3.38 -0.19 -2.93
N ILE A 25 -3.06 0.38 -1.78
CA ILE A 25 -1.73 0.95 -1.49
C ILE A 25 -1.12 0.32 -0.24
N ILE A 26 0.18 0.04 -0.32
CA ILE A 26 1.04 -0.31 0.82
C ILE A 26 2.12 0.76 0.95
N VAL A 27 2.35 1.25 2.16
CA VAL A 27 3.47 2.14 2.47
C VAL A 27 4.36 1.44 3.49
N ALA A 28 5.47 0.84 3.03
CA ALA A 28 6.36 0.06 3.88
C ALA A 28 7.72 -0.18 3.21
N SER A 29 8.76 -0.50 4.01
CA SER A 29 10.02 -0.99 3.43
C SER A 29 9.81 -2.35 2.74
N LEU A 30 10.54 -2.58 1.64
CA LEU A 30 10.51 -3.83 0.88
C LEU A 30 11.39 -4.88 1.57
N GLU A 31 10.95 -5.29 2.76
CA GLU A 31 11.58 -6.32 3.60
C GLU A 31 10.55 -7.41 3.89
N ASN A 32 10.51 -8.46 3.08
CA ASN A 32 9.53 -9.54 3.15
C ASN A 32 9.54 -10.26 4.51
N ARG A 33 10.68 -10.33 5.19
CA ARG A 33 10.76 -10.90 6.55
C ARG A 33 9.84 -10.19 7.55
N ARG A 34 9.61 -8.88 7.37
CA ARG A 34 8.83 -8.04 8.30
C ARG A 34 7.49 -7.60 7.72
N LYS A 35 7.45 -7.27 6.44
CA LYS A 35 6.32 -6.63 5.75
C LYS A 35 5.58 -7.56 4.80
N ASP A 36 6.17 -8.71 4.45
CA ASP A 36 5.55 -9.77 3.63
C ASP A 36 4.81 -9.25 2.39
N ILE A 37 5.46 -8.37 1.63
CA ILE A 37 4.89 -7.74 0.42
C ILE A 37 4.50 -8.82 -0.60
N ASN A 38 5.25 -9.91 -0.66
CA ASN A 38 4.93 -11.08 -1.48
C ASN A 38 3.51 -11.62 -1.24
N ARG A 39 2.99 -11.54 -0.01
CA ARG A 39 1.62 -11.96 0.30
C ARG A 39 0.59 -11.04 -0.35
N ALA A 40 0.84 -9.74 -0.37
CA ALA A 40 -0.02 -8.77 -1.04
C ALA A 40 -0.04 -8.98 -2.56
N VAL A 41 1.13 -9.19 -3.17
CA VAL A 41 1.24 -9.47 -4.61
C VAL A 41 0.43 -10.71 -4.99
N ARG A 42 0.58 -11.81 -4.22
CA ARG A 42 -0.22 -13.03 -4.42
C ARG A 42 -1.72 -12.82 -4.24
N ALA A 43 -2.12 -12.00 -3.26
CA ALA A 43 -3.54 -11.69 -3.05
C ALA A 43 -4.13 -10.95 -4.25
N ILE A 44 -3.42 -9.95 -4.78
CA ILE A 44 -3.87 -9.15 -5.93
C ILE A 44 -3.93 -9.97 -7.21
N ALA A 45 -3.02 -10.94 -7.37
CA ALA A 45 -3.07 -11.88 -8.49
C ALA A 45 -4.41 -12.66 -8.54
N GLY A 46 -5.00 -12.98 -7.38
CA GLY A 46 -6.28 -13.68 -7.28
C GLY A 46 -7.53 -12.79 -7.27
N ILE A 47 -7.40 -11.47 -7.31
CA ILE A 47 -8.53 -10.53 -7.27
C ILE A 47 -8.61 -9.79 -8.60
N GLU A 48 -9.66 -10.08 -9.38
CA GLU A 48 -9.97 -9.37 -10.61
C GLU A 48 -10.38 -7.91 -10.33
N GLY A 49 -9.94 -6.99 -11.18
CA GLY A 49 -10.26 -5.56 -11.03
C GLY A 49 -9.60 -4.88 -9.84
N ALA A 50 -8.57 -5.47 -9.23
CA ALA A 50 -7.75 -4.83 -8.20
C ALA A 50 -6.32 -4.56 -8.71
N SER A 51 -5.77 -3.43 -8.28
CA SER A 51 -4.37 -3.05 -8.49
C SER A 51 -3.69 -2.73 -7.16
N LEU A 52 -2.36 -2.79 -7.14
CA LEU A 52 -1.52 -2.57 -5.97
C LEU A 52 -0.36 -1.62 -6.29
N SER A 53 -0.27 -0.55 -5.51
CA SER A 53 0.88 0.33 -5.48
C SER A 53 1.64 0.13 -4.17
N VAL A 54 2.94 -0.13 -4.27
CA VAL A 54 3.81 -0.27 -3.09
C VAL A 54 4.77 0.89 -3.05
N VAL A 55 4.64 1.72 -2.01
CA VAL A 55 5.53 2.84 -1.72
C VAL A 55 6.55 2.42 -0.67
N GLY A 56 7.82 2.52 -1.04
CA GLY A 56 8.96 2.22 -0.20
C GLY A 56 10.08 1.53 -0.96
N GLU A 57 11.20 1.34 -0.27
CA GLU A 57 12.40 0.69 -0.81
C GLU A 57 12.86 -0.39 0.17
N GLY A 58 13.71 -1.28 -0.32
CA GLY A 58 14.28 -2.34 0.50
C GLY A 58 15.05 -3.37 -0.32
N PRO A 59 15.79 -4.23 0.36
CA PRO A 59 16.67 -5.22 -0.28
C PRO A 59 15.89 -6.25 -1.10
N ASP A 60 14.63 -6.52 -0.76
CA ASP A 60 13.85 -7.59 -1.38
C ASP A 60 13.12 -7.12 -2.66
N ARG A 61 13.43 -5.92 -3.18
CA ARG A 61 12.80 -5.38 -4.41
C ARG A 61 12.89 -6.34 -5.59
N ALA A 62 14.08 -6.86 -5.89
CA ALA A 62 14.30 -7.77 -7.02
C ALA A 62 13.51 -9.09 -6.85
N GLU A 63 13.38 -9.59 -5.63
CA GLU A 63 12.56 -10.77 -5.33
C GLU A 63 11.08 -10.50 -5.62
N ILE A 64 10.58 -9.33 -5.21
CA ILE A 64 9.19 -8.92 -5.44
C ILE A 64 8.92 -8.70 -6.94
N GLU A 65 9.84 -8.06 -7.67
CA GLU A 65 9.74 -7.87 -9.12
C GLU A 65 9.71 -9.22 -9.86
N ALA A 66 10.55 -10.18 -9.44
CA ALA A 66 10.52 -11.53 -9.99
C ALA A 66 9.16 -12.21 -9.75
N LEU A 67 8.58 -12.07 -8.56
CA LEU A 67 7.26 -12.61 -8.24
C LEU A 67 6.14 -11.94 -9.06
N ILE A 68 6.20 -10.63 -9.27
CA ILE A 68 5.24 -9.90 -10.11
C ILE A 68 5.28 -10.43 -11.54
N ALA A 69 6.49 -10.65 -12.08
CA ALA A 69 6.68 -11.22 -13.41
C ALA A 69 6.20 -12.68 -13.49
N GLU A 70 6.52 -13.51 -12.49
CA GLU A 70 6.09 -14.91 -12.39
C GLU A 70 4.57 -15.05 -12.40
N LEU A 71 3.87 -14.17 -11.68
CA LEU A 71 2.41 -14.17 -11.58
C LEU A 71 1.72 -13.46 -12.74
N GLY A 72 2.47 -12.80 -13.63
CA GLY A 72 1.92 -12.07 -14.78
C GLY A 72 1.04 -10.89 -14.41
N VAL A 73 1.33 -10.20 -13.30
CA VAL A 73 0.53 -9.09 -12.76
C VAL A 73 1.21 -7.72 -12.86
N ALA A 74 2.20 -7.60 -13.73
CA ALA A 74 2.96 -6.36 -13.92
C ALA A 74 2.11 -5.17 -14.41
N ASP A 75 0.96 -5.43 -15.00
CA ASP A 75 -0.04 -4.44 -15.41
C ASP A 75 -0.87 -3.89 -14.24
N ARG A 76 -0.87 -4.58 -13.09
CA ARG A 76 -1.69 -4.26 -11.91
C ARG A 76 -0.88 -4.04 -10.64
N VAL A 77 0.41 -4.35 -10.61
CA VAL A 77 1.27 -4.19 -9.43
C VAL A 77 2.47 -3.30 -9.76
N GLU A 78 2.59 -2.19 -9.04
CA GLU A 78 3.67 -1.21 -9.24
C GLU A 78 4.47 -0.98 -7.94
N LEU A 79 5.80 -1.05 -8.05
CA LEU A 79 6.74 -0.69 -6.99
C LEU A 79 7.24 0.75 -7.21
N LEU A 80 6.58 1.71 -6.56
CA LEU A 80 6.79 3.15 -6.74
C LEU A 80 8.12 3.67 -6.15
N GLY A 81 8.81 2.85 -5.36
CA GLY A 81 10.00 3.27 -4.64
C GLY A 81 9.69 4.28 -3.54
N ARG A 82 10.69 5.05 -3.11
CA ARG A 82 10.52 6.09 -2.09
C ARG A 82 9.77 7.29 -2.66
N ARG A 83 8.72 7.72 -1.96
CA ARG A 83 7.86 8.85 -2.34
C ARG A 83 7.74 9.86 -1.20
N ALA A 84 7.61 11.14 -1.55
CA ALA A 84 7.37 12.23 -0.59
C ALA A 84 5.89 12.63 -0.55
N ASP A 85 5.16 12.36 -1.63
CA ASP A 85 3.74 12.63 -1.86
C ASP A 85 2.84 11.47 -1.39
N VAL A 86 3.21 10.83 -0.27
CA VAL A 86 2.43 9.73 0.32
C VAL A 86 0.99 10.17 0.66
N PRO A 87 0.72 11.36 1.23
CA PRO A 87 -0.65 11.80 1.50
C PRO A 87 -1.51 11.93 0.22
N GLU A 88 -0.94 12.41 -0.88
CA GLU A 88 -1.60 12.50 -2.19
C GLU A 88 -1.91 11.11 -2.73
N LEU A 89 -0.93 10.20 -2.66
CA LEU A 89 -1.11 8.81 -3.09
C LEU A 89 -2.21 8.13 -2.27
N LEU A 90 -2.22 8.25 -0.94
CA LEU A 90 -3.28 7.67 -0.10
C LEU A 90 -4.68 8.16 -0.52
N ARG A 91 -4.84 9.45 -0.87
CA ARG A 91 -6.11 10.01 -1.36
C ARG A 91 -6.55 9.47 -2.72
N GLN A 92 -5.62 8.96 -3.52
CA GLN A 92 -5.89 8.36 -4.82
C GLN A 92 -6.23 6.87 -4.71
N HIS A 93 -6.11 6.23 -3.56
CA HIS A 93 -6.36 4.80 -3.38
C HIS A 93 -7.61 4.52 -2.55
N ASP A 94 -8.24 3.38 -2.79
CA ASP A 94 -9.48 2.97 -2.12
C ASP A 94 -9.19 2.23 -0.82
N VAL A 95 -8.06 1.54 -0.74
CA VAL A 95 -7.71 0.65 0.39
C VAL A 95 -6.23 0.80 0.75
N PHE A 96 -5.95 1.05 2.03
CA PHE A 96 -4.62 0.83 2.59
C PHE A 96 -4.49 -0.59 3.11
N LEU A 97 -3.41 -1.27 2.75
CA LEU A 97 -3.11 -2.64 3.18
C LEU A 97 -1.82 -2.66 4.01
N SER A 98 -1.86 -3.31 5.18
CA SER A 98 -0.66 -3.69 5.93
C SER A 98 -0.55 -5.22 5.96
N THR A 99 0.51 -5.75 5.36
CA THR A 99 0.85 -7.19 5.39
C THR A 99 1.92 -7.52 6.41
N SER A 100 2.20 -6.61 7.35
CA SER A 100 3.28 -6.82 8.32
C SER A 100 3.03 -8.03 9.23
N ARG A 101 4.02 -8.92 9.32
CA ARG A 101 3.98 -10.10 10.22
C ARG A 101 4.05 -9.73 11.70
N VAL A 102 4.48 -8.50 12.00
CA VAL A 102 4.59 -7.95 13.36
C VAL A 102 4.15 -6.49 13.29
N GLU A 103 2.91 -6.18 13.66
CA GLU A 103 2.50 -4.79 13.89
C GLU A 103 1.52 -4.64 15.05
N GLY A 104 1.89 -3.78 16.00
CA GLY A 104 1.01 -3.26 17.05
C GLY A 104 0.49 -1.84 16.77
N PHE A 105 0.61 -1.33 15.53
CA PHE A 105 0.25 0.07 15.23
C PHE A 105 -0.19 0.35 13.78
N GLY A 106 -0.77 -0.64 13.08
CA GLY A 106 -1.18 -0.50 11.66
C GLY A 106 -2.63 -0.08 11.42
N LEU A 107 -3.46 0.03 12.47
CA LEU A 107 -4.91 0.25 12.33
C LEU A 107 -5.33 1.73 12.25
N ALA A 108 -4.62 2.64 12.94
CA ALA A 108 -5.03 4.04 13.01
C ALA A 108 -4.97 4.79 11.66
N ALA A 109 -4.05 4.40 10.76
CA ALA A 109 -3.96 4.99 9.42
C ALA A 109 -5.01 4.42 8.45
N ALA A 110 -5.38 3.14 8.62
CA ALA A 110 -6.43 2.49 7.83
C ALA A 110 -7.83 2.96 8.23
N GLU A 111 -8.06 3.22 9.53
CA GLU A 111 -9.33 3.75 10.03
C GLU A 111 -9.64 5.15 9.46
N GLY A 112 -8.63 5.99 9.21
CA GLY A 112 -8.81 7.30 8.58
C GLY A 112 -9.25 7.25 7.11
N MET A 113 -8.91 6.17 6.39
CA MET A 113 -9.37 5.95 5.00
C MET A 113 -10.75 5.29 4.93
N ALA A 114 -11.22 4.67 6.02
CA ALA A 114 -12.53 4.02 6.10
C ALA A 114 -13.68 4.98 6.45
N VAL A 115 -13.39 6.25 6.78
CA VAL A 115 -14.42 7.29 7.01
C VAL A 115 -14.74 8.09 5.73
N GLY A 116 -14.58 7.47 4.56
CA GLY A 116 -15.05 8.01 3.29
C GLY A 116 -16.57 8.15 3.25
#